data_AF-A0A0G0RZ10-F1
#
_entry.id   AF-A0A0G0RZ10-F1
#
_cell.length_a   1.000
_cell.length_b   1.000
_cell.length_c   1.000
_cell.angle_alpha   90.00
_cell.angle_beta   90.00
_cell.angle_gamma   90.00
#
_symmetry.space_group_name_H-M   'P 1'
#
loop_
_entity.id
_entity.type
_entity.pdbx_description
1 polymer ?
#
loop_
_entity_poly.entity_id
_entity_poly.type
_entity_poly.pdbx_seq_one_letter_code
_entity_poly.pdbx_strand_id
1 'polypeptide(L)'
;MVEKDALVRLPLFDFPGMEVRVDGEKVAHINNDCRGQEFCLGLITFTVPAGQHLIEAELTDTPIRKIGNYLSLISIGVIIWLIIKKDAKKTK
;
A
#
# COMPACT_ATOMS: atom_id res chain seq x y z
N MET A 1 -10.38 15.95 -16.44
CA MET A 1 -10.19 15.86 -17.90
C MET A 1 -8.79 16.33 -18.21
N VAL A 2 -8.01 15.49 -18.86
CA VAL A 2 -6.64 15.75 -19.30
C VAL A 2 -6.73 16.12 -20.78
N GLU A 3 -6.37 17.34 -21.17
CA GLU A 3 -6.54 17.80 -22.57
C GLU A 3 -5.51 17.20 -23.53
N LYS A 4 -4.34 16.84 -23.00
CA LYS A 4 -3.21 16.23 -23.71
C LYS A 4 -2.48 15.32 -22.74
N ASP A 5 -1.83 14.27 -23.23
CA ASP A 5 -1.02 13.37 -22.42
C ASP A 5 -0.20 14.14 -21.37
N ALA A 6 -0.41 13.79 -20.11
CA ALA A 6 0.09 14.55 -18.98
C ALA A 6 0.87 13.65 -18.03
N LEU A 7 1.97 14.20 -17.51
CA LEU A 7 2.69 13.62 -16.40
C LEU A 7 2.02 14.07 -15.10
N VAL A 8 1.31 13.14 -14.45
CA VAL A 8 0.64 13.36 -13.18
C VAL A 8 1.59 13.01 -12.04
N ARG A 9 1.71 13.91 -11.06
CA ARG A 9 2.46 13.68 -9.82
C ARG A 9 1.50 13.79 -8.65
N LEU A 10 1.23 12.66 -7.99
CA LEU A 10 0.35 12.62 -6.83
C LEU A 10 1.11 13.14 -5.60
N PRO A 11 0.45 13.86 -4.68
CA PRO A 11 1.03 14.23 -3.38
C PRO A 11 1.02 13.03 -2.41
N LEU A 12 1.47 11.86 -2.90
CA LEU A 12 1.54 10.58 -2.19
C LEU A 12 2.95 10.03 -2.35
N PHE A 13 3.56 9.64 -1.23
CA PHE A 13 4.85 8.97 -1.23
C PHE A 13 4.75 7.55 -1.77
N ASP A 14 5.72 7.17 -2.58
CA ASP A 14 5.83 5.84 -3.14
C ASP A 14 6.46 4.88 -2.12
N PHE A 15 5.62 4.20 -1.35
CA PHE A 15 6.02 3.14 -0.45
C PHE A 15 6.06 1.77 -1.14
N PRO A 16 6.85 0.81 -0.63
CA PRO A 16 6.80 -0.57 -1.13
C PRO A 16 5.37 -1.12 -1.14
N GLY A 17 4.90 -1.55 -2.31
CA GLY A 17 3.55 -2.07 -2.50
C GLY A 17 2.52 -1.03 -2.97
N MET A 18 2.88 0.23 -3.18
CA MET A 18 2.00 1.17 -3.87
C MET A 18 1.73 0.70 -5.30
N GLU A 19 0.48 0.81 -5.72
CA GLU A 19 0.02 0.51 -7.06
C GLU A 19 -0.82 1.68 -7.58
N VAL A 20 -0.61 2.05 -8.84
CA VAL A 20 -1.41 3.05 -9.54
C VAL A 20 -2.19 2.37 -10.65
N ARG A 21 -3.47 2.69 -10.76
CA ARG A 21 -4.34 2.28 -11.86
C ARG A 21 -4.96 3.48 -12.55
N VAL A 22 -5.07 3.40 -13.88
CA VAL A 22 -5.79 4.34 -14.73
C VAL A 22 -6.90 3.54 -15.41
N ASP A 23 -8.15 3.89 -15.14
CA ASP A 23 -9.35 3.16 -15.60
C ASP A 23 -9.32 1.66 -15.24
N GLY A 24 -8.79 1.34 -14.06
CA GLY A 24 -8.67 -0.03 -13.55
C GLY A 24 -7.45 -0.80 -14.08
N GLU A 25 -6.69 -0.25 -15.04
CA GLU A 25 -5.47 -0.88 -15.53
C GLU A 25 -4.24 -0.37 -14.78
N LYS A 26 -3.40 -1.31 -14.34
CA LYS A 26 -2.15 -0.98 -13.64
C LYS A 26 -1.18 -0.26 -14.56
N VAL A 27 -0.71 0.90 -14.13
CA VAL A 27 0.30 1.69 -14.84
C VAL A 27 1.63 1.67 -14.10
N ALA A 28 2.73 1.79 -14.83
CA ALA A 28 4.03 1.99 -14.24
C ALA A 28 4.13 3.41 -13.66
N HIS A 29 4.71 3.53 -12.47
CA HIS A 29 5.00 4.81 -11.83
C HIS A 29 6.46 4.88 -11.38
N ILE A 30 6.94 6.10 -11.21
CA ILE A 30 8.28 6.42 -10.69
C ILE A 30 8.16 7.33 -9.47
N ASN A 31 9.23 7.43 -8.69
CA ASN A 31 9.30 8.27 -7.49
C ASN A 31 10.53 9.19 -7.44
N ASN A 32 11.34 9.20 -8.49
CA ASN A 32 12.56 9.99 -8.62
C ASN A 32 12.41 11.23 -9.52
N ASP A 33 11.18 11.77 -9.66
CA ASP A 33 10.94 13.04 -10.37
C ASP A 33 11.29 14.26 -9.48
N CYS A 34 12.52 14.77 -9.62
CA CYS A 34 13.07 15.83 -8.75
C CYS A 34 12.75 17.26 -9.25
N ARG A 35 12.37 17.46 -10.52
CA ARG A 35 12.05 18.77 -11.13
C ARG A 35 13.02 19.93 -10.79
N GLY A 36 14.32 19.65 -10.71
CA GLY A 36 15.34 20.64 -10.37
C GLY A 36 15.38 21.05 -8.89
N GLN A 37 14.68 20.32 -8.02
CA GLN A 37 14.76 20.47 -6.56
C GLN A 37 16.00 19.72 -6.04
N GLU A 38 16.50 20.15 -4.87
CA GLU A 38 17.67 19.54 -4.21
C GLU A 38 17.48 18.03 -3.95
N PHE A 39 16.26 17.63 -3.57
CA PHE A 39 15.89 16.23 -3.32
C PHE A 39 14.64 15.84 -4.10
N CYS A 40 14.62 14.60 -4.60
CA CYS A 40 13.46 14.00 -5.22
C CYS A 40 12.50 13.57 -4.11
N LEU A 41 11.33 14.20 -4.03
CA LEU A 41 10.38 14.05 -2.93
C LEU A 41 9.73 12.66 -2.83
N GLY A 42 10.18 11.64 -3.58
CA GLY A 42 9.65 10.28 -3.50
C GLY A 42 8.19 10.16 -3.92
N LEU A 43 7.68 11.10 -4.72
CA LEU A 43 6.25 11.18 -5.06
C LEU A 43 5.90 10.31 -6.27
N ILE A 44 4.78 9.60 -6.17
CA ILE A 44 4.25 8.77 -7.25
C ILE A 44 3.98 9.65 -8.49
N THR A 45 4.66 9.32 -9.58
CA THR A 45 4.61 10.05 -10.84
C THR A 45 4.40 9.08 -12.00
N PHE A 46 3.41 9.33 -12.85
CA PHE A 46 3.04 8.46 -13.98
C PHE A 46 2.37 9.27 -15.10
N THR A 47 2.30 8.68 -16.28
CA THR A 47 1.66 9.27 -17.46
C THR A 47 0.18 8.92 -17.52
N VAL A 48 -0.66 9.89 -17.85
CA VAL A 48 -2.09 9.71 -18.11
C VAL A 48 -2.39 10.26 -19.51
N PRO A 49 -3.03 9.47 -20.39
CA PRO A 49 -3.38 9.93 -21.72
C PRO A 49 -4.43 11.06 -21.67
N ALA A 50 -4.61 11.75 -22.79
CA ALA A 50 -5.69 12.72 -22.94
C ALA A 50 -7.06 12.05 -22.78
N GLY A 51 -7.95 12.65 -21.99
CA GLY A 51 -9.29 12.13 -21.76
C GLY A 51 -9.82 12.35 -20.33
N GLN A 52 -10.94 11.71 -20.03
CA GLN A 52 -11.44 11.58 -18.67
C GLN A 52 -11.03 10.20 -18.16
N HIS A 53 -10.33 10.18 -17.04
CA HIS A 53 -9.78 8.95 -16.46
C HIS A 53 -10.11 8.89 -14.97
N LEU A 54 -10.42 7.70 -14.50
CA LEU A 54 -10.43 7.39 -13.07
C LEU A 54 -9.02 6.97 -12.67
N ILE A 55 -8.45 7.69 -11.71
CA ILE A 55 -7.11 7.41 -11.18
C ILE A 55 -7.27 6.84 -9.78
N GLU A 56 -6.70 5.65 -9.57
CA GLU A 56 -6.67 4.98 -8.27
C GLU A 56 -5.21 4.77 -7.86
N ALA A 57 -4.89 5.11 -6.61
CA ALA A 57 -3.58 4.84 -6.03
C ALA A 57 -3.80 4.16 -4.67
N GLU A 58 -3.33 2.93 -4.53
CA GLU A 58 -3.57 2.11 -3.34
C GLU A 58 -2.30 1.44 -2.82
N LEU A 59 -2.21 1.30 -1.49
CA LEU A 59 -1.17 0.50 -0.85
C LEU A 59 -1.62 -0.96 -0.78
N THR A 60 -1.03 -1.80 -1.63
CA THR A 60 -1.30 -3.23 -1.65
C THR A 60 -0.62 -3.97 -0.49
N ASP A 61 -1.01 -5.23 -0.32
CA ASP A 61 -0.59 -6.05 0.80
C ASP A 61 0.86 -6.53 0.64
N THR A 62 1.76 -6.01 1.47
CA THR A 62 3.20 -6.33 1.40
C THR A 62 3.54 -7.66 2.09
N PRO A 63 4.61 -8.36 1.67
CA PRO A 63 5.03 -9.60 2.33
C PRO A 63 5.28 -9.43 3.83
N ILE A 64 5.87 -8.30 4.24
CA ILE A 64 6.13 -8.00 5.64
C ILE A 64 4.84 -7.78 6.45
N ARG A 65 3.83 -7.12 5.86
CA ARG A 65 2.51 -6.95 6.49
C ARG A 65 1.80 -8.28 6.66
N LYS A 66 1.88 -9.17 5.66
CA LYS A 66 1.33 -10.54 5.75
C LYS A 66 1.96 -11.35 6.89
N ILE A 67 3.30 -11.34 6.99
CA ILE A 67 4.02 -12.04 8.07
C ILE A 67 3.63 -11.48 9.44
N GLY A 68 3.60 -10.15 9.57
CA GLY A 68 3.15 -9.49 10.81
C GLY A 68 1.75 -9.91 11.22
N ASN A 69 0.81 -9.91 10.28
CA ASN A 69 -0.57 -10.33 10.52
C ASN A 69 -0.65 -11.79 11.00
N TYR A 70 0.12 -12.71 10.40
CA TYR A 70 0.17 -14.09 10.85
C TYR A 70 0.76 -14.23 12.26
N LEU A 71 1.84 -13.51 12.57
CA LEU A 71 2.44 -13.52 13.92
C LEU A 71 1.45 -13.00 14.97
N SER A 72 0.73 -11.92 14.67
CA SER A 72 -0.31 -11.39 15.55
C SER A 72 -1.44 -12.40 15.77
N LEU A 73 -1.91 -13.05 14.70
CA LEU A 73 -2.97 -14.06 14.77
C LEU A 73 -2.55 -15.28 15.62
N ILE A 74 -1.33 -15.79 15.39
CA ILE A 74 -0.77 -16.90 16.18
C ILE A 74 -0.64 -16.49 17.65
N SER A 75 -0.15 -15.29 17.94
CA SER A 75 0.03 -14.80 19.31
C SER A 75 -1.31 -14.73 20.06
N ILE A 76 -2.36 -14.19 19.42
CA ILE A 76 -3.71 -14.16 19.99
C ILE A 76 -4.21 -15.59 20.25
N GLY A 77 -4.03 -16.51 19.30
CA GLY A 77 -4.39 -17.92 19.46
C GLY A 77 -3.70 -18.58 20.66
N VAL A 78 -2.40 -18.34 20.84
CA VAL A 78 -1.63 -18.83 21.99
C VAL A 78 -2.18 -18.27 23.31
N ILE A 79 -2.47 -16.97 23.37
CA ILE A 79 -3.04 -16.33 24.57
C ILE A 79 -4.39 -16.95 24.94
N ILE A 80 -5.30 -17.10 23.96
CA ILE A 80 -6.60 -17.74 24.18
C ILE A 80 -6.44 -19.17 24.70
N TRP A 81 -5.54 -19.94 24.08
CA TRP A 81 -5.24 -21.31 24.50
C TRP A 81 -4.74 -21.38 25.96
N LEU A 82 -3.84 -20.46 26.36
CA LEU A 82 -3.33 -20.39 27.72
C LEU A 82 -4.42 -20.04 28.75
N ILE A 83 -5.34 -19.14 28.40
CA ILE A 83 -6.47 -18.75 29.26
C ILE A 83 -7.40 -19.95 29.48
N ILE A 84 -7.82 -20.61 28.40
CA ILE A 84 -8.71 -21.80 28.47
C ILE A 84 -8.06 -22.91 29.30
N LYS A 85 -6.76 -23.16 29.10
CA LYS A 85 -6.01 -24.18 29.85
C LYS A 85 -5.92 -23.84 31.35
N LYS A 86 -5.79 -22.56 31.70
CA LYS A 86 -5.73 -22.10 33.10
C LYS A 86 -7.08 -22.32 33.80
N ASP A 87 -8.18 -22.00 33.14
CA ASP A 87 -9.53 -22.18 33.72
C ASP A 87 -9.88 -23.66 33.88
N ALA A 88 -9.54 -24.51 32.91
CA ALA A 88 -9.70 -25.96 33.02
C ALA A 88 -8.93 -26.58 34.21
N LYS A 89 -7.82 -25.96 34.61
CA LYS A 89 -7.03 -26.36 35.79
C LYS A 89 -7.61 -25.84 37.12
N LYS A 90 -8.45 -24.81 37.12
CA LYS A 90 -9.10 -24.25 38.31
C LYS A 90 -10.38 -24.98 38.70
N THR A 91 -11.03 -25.65 37.75
CA THR A 91 -12.28 -26.41 37.96
C THR A 91 -12.04 -27.87 38.37
N LYS A 92 -10.79 -28.35 38.30
CA LYS A 92 -10.34 -29.61 38.92
C LYS A 92 -9.68 -29.32 40.25
#